data_AF-A0A6P5WV62-F1
#
_entry.id   AF-A0A6P5WV62-F1
#
_cell.length_a   1.000
_cell.length_b   1.000
_cell.length_c   1.000
_cell.angle_alpha   90.00
_cell.angle_beta   90.00
_cell.angle_gamma   90.00
#
_symmetry.space_group_name_H-M   'P 1'
#
loop_
_entity.id
_entity.type
_entity.pdbx_description
1 polymer ?
#
loop_
_entity_poly.entity_id
_entity_poly.type
_entity_poly.pdbx_seq_one_letter_code
_entity_poly.pdbx_strand_id
1 'polypeptide(L)'
;MASTKTTPLLAVLCLLLISEVGMLMVEAESKDCETKCAFRCSKSWKPKMCHKTCNTCCQMCNDGCVPPGPTANRDVCPCYAQMKTHGNRYKCP
;
A
#
# COMPACT_ATOMS: atom_id res chain seq x y z
N MET A 1 -14.91 -7.90 -50.61
CA MET A 1 -13.91 -8.73 -49.91
C MET A 1 -12.85 -7.78 -49.36
N ALA A 2 -13.07 -7.27 -48.14
CA ALA A 2 -12.20 -6.26 -47.54
C ALA A 2 -10.91 -6.93 -47.06
N SER A 3 -9.79 -6.39 -47.51
CA SER A 3 -8.44 -6.95 -47.33
C SER A 3 -8.12 -7.12 -45.83
N THR A 4 -8.04 -8.37 -45.39
CA THR A 4 -7.72 -8.82 -44.02
C THR A 4 -6.27 -8.56 -43.60
N LYS A 5 -5.50 -7.84 -44.43
CA LYS A 5 -4.06 -7.55 -44.21
C LYS A 5 -3.81 -6.34 -43.31
N THR A 6 -4.78 -5.43 -43.18
CA THR A 6 -4.67 -4.23 -42.34
C THR A 6 -4.96 -4.55 -40.86
N THR A 7 -5.79 -5.56 -40.60
CA THR A 7 -6.20 -6.03 -39.27
C THR A 7 -5.04 -6.60 -38.43
N PRO A 8 -4.14 -7.47 -38.94
CA PRO A 8 -3.02 -7.98 -38.15
C PRO A 8 -1.98 -6.89 -37.88
N LEU A 9 -1.81 -5.94 -38.80
CA LEU A 9 -0.85 -4.85 -38.65
C LEU A 9 -1.29 -3.87 -37.55
N LEU A 10 -2.59 -3.58 -37.48
CA LEU A 10 -3.19 -2.80 -36.41
C LEU A 10 -3.12 -3.53 -35.06
N ALA A 11 -3.32 -4.85 -35.05
CA ALA A 11 -3.23 -5.68 -33.83
C ALA A 11 -1.79 -5.74 -33.29
N VAL A 12 -0.79 -5.91 -34.15
CA VAL A 12 0.63 -5.91 -33.77
C VAL A 12 1.05 -4.53 -33.27
N LEU A 13 0.62 -3.45 -33.92
CA LEU A 13 0.87 -2.09 -33.46
C LEU A 13 0.26 -1.85 -32.07
N CYS A 14 -0.98 -2.29 -31.82
CA CYS A 14 -1.59 -2.22 -30.50
C CYS A 14 -0.80 -2.98 -29.44
N LEU A 15 -0.32 -4.19 -29.73
CA LEU A 15 0.46 -4.99 -28.77
C LEU A 15 1.79 -4.34 -28.41
N LEU A 16 2.48 -3.74 -29.39
CA LEU A 16 3.72 -2.99 -29.15
C LEU A 16 3.46 -1.74 -28.31
N LEU A 17 2.36 -1.02 -28.57
CA LEU A 17 1.96 0.13 -27.74
C LEU A 17 1.64 -0.31 -26.30
N ILE A 18 0.97 -1.44 -26.10
CA ILE A 18 0.62 -1.98 -24.78
C ILE A 18 1.88 -2.39 -23.98
N SER A 19 2.92 -2.94 -24.62
CA SER A 19 4.17 -3.27 -23.93
C SER A 19 4.95 -2.04 -23.42
N GLU A 20 4.88 -0.91 -24.13
CA GLU A 20 5.53 0.33 -23.71
C GLU A 20 4.82 0.99 -22.51
N VAL A 21 3.48 0.96 -22.45
CA VAL A 21 2.73 1.46 -21.28
C VAL A 21 2.70 0.50 -20.09
N GLY A 22 2.86 -0.81 -20.32
CA GLY A 22 2.85 -1.82 -19.24
C GLY A 22 3.98 -1.66 -18.21
N MET A 23 5.07 -1.00 -18.59
CA MET A 23 6.22 -0.73 -17.69
C MET A 23 5.99 0.43 -16.72
N LEU A 24 4.93 1.24 -16.90
CA LEU A 24 4.68 2.44 -16.11
C LEU A 24 3.96 2.18 -14.77
N MET A 25 3.51 0.96 -14.50
CA MET A 25 2.79 0.61 -13.27
C MET A 25 3.53 -0.48 -12.48
N VAL A 26 4.80 -0.22 -12.18
CA VAL A 26 5.48 -0.92 -11.08
C VAL A 26 5.44 0.02 -9.88
N GLU A 27 4.35 -0.03 -9.11
CA GLU A 27 4.40 0.42 -7.73
C GLU A 27 5.32 -0.56 -7.03
N ALA A 28 6.61 -0.22 -6.96
CA ALA A 28 7.51 -0.89 -6.07
C ALA A 28 6.86 -0.76 -4.69
N GLU A 29 6.31 -1.86 -4.18
CA GLU A 29 5.69 -1.93 -2.86
C GLU A 29 6.80 -1.82 -1.79
N SER A 30 7.47 -0.68 -1.81
CA SER A 30 8.30 -0.21 -0.73
C SER A 30 7.37 -0.02 0.46
N LYS A 31 7.78 -0.54 1.61
CA LYS A 31 7.07 -0.34 2.89
C LYS A 31 7.18 1.13 3.27
N ASP A 32 6.41 1.99 2.63
CA ASP A 32 6.34 3.41 2.95
C ASP A 32 5.54 3.59 4.24
N CYS A 33 6.20 3.24 5.35
CA CYS A 33 5.65 3.41 6.69
C CYS A 33 5.47 4.89 7.02
N GLU A 34 6.36 5.76 6.53
CA GLU A 34 6.34 7.20 6.80
C GLU A 34 5.00 7.81 6.34
N THR A 35 4.65 7.67 5.06
CA THR A 35 3.42 8.26 4.52
C THR A 35 2.17 7.60 5.11
N LYS A 36 2.15 6.26 5.21
CA LYS A 36 1.01 5.53 5.77
C LYS A 36 0.75 5.92 7.23
N CYS A 37 1.80 6.03 8.05
CA CYS A 37 1.69 6.42 9.45
C CYS A 37 1.39 7.91 9.63
N ALA A 38 1.83 8.78 8.72
CA ALA A 38 1.43 10.19 8.73
C ALA A 38 -0.09 10.31 8.54
N PHE A 39 -0.67 9.58 7.59
CA PHE A 39 -2.11 9.57 7.36
C PHE A 39 -2.88 8.93 8.52
N ARG A 40 -2.42 7.76 9.02
CA ARG A 40 -3.02 7.08 10.19
C ARG A 40 -3.10 7.98 11.43
N CYS A 41 -2.06 8.76 11.68
CA CYS A 41 -1.95 9.60 12.87
C CYS A 41 -2.43 11.04 12.69
N SER A 42 -2.96 11.39 11.51
CA SER A 42 -3.37 12.77 11.14
C SER A 42 -4.39 13.41 12.10
N LYS A 43 -5.26 12.61 12.73
CA LYS A 43 -6.25 13.06 13.73
C LYS A 43 -5.93 12.63 15.16
N SER A 44 -4.71 12.14 15.42
CA SER A 44 -4.31 11.74 16.77
C SER A 44 -4.04 12.97 17.65
N TRP A 45 -4.49 12.93 18.90
CA TRP A 45 -4.16 13.95 19.92
C TRP A 45 -2.64 14.06 20.19
N LYS A 46 -1.89 12.96 20.02
CA LYS A 46 -0.42 12.94 20.16
C LYS A 46 0.22 12.48 18.85
N PRO A 47 0.24 13.30 17.80
CA PRO A 47 0.62 12.87 16.45
C PRO A 47 2.06 12.33 16.41
N LYS A 48 3.02 12.99 17.09
CA LYS A 48 4.42 12.53 17.15
C LYS A 48 4.58 11.15 17.80
N MET A 49 3.86 10.91 18.91
CA MET A 49 3.92 9.62 19.61
C MET A 49 3.22 8.52 18.79
N CYS A 50 2.04 8.81 18.25
CA CYS A 50 1.31 7.91 17.36
C CYS A 50 2.17 7.50 16.18
N HIS A 51 2.81 8.47 15.51
CA HIS A 51 3.62 8.23 14.33
C HIS A 51 4.83 7.32 14.65
N LYS A 52 5.53 7.60 15.75
CA LYS A 52 6.63 6.75 16.24
C LYS A 52 6.18 5.30 16.48
N THR A 53 5.07 5.10 17.20
CA THR A 53 4.55 3.76 17.48
C THR A 53 4.04 3.06 16.22
N CYS A 54 3.38 3.79 15.33
CA CYS A 54 2.91 3.28 14.04
C CYS A 54 4.09 2.78 13.19
N ASN A 55 5.16 3.57 13.07
CA ASN A 55 6.34 3.17 12.31
C ASN A 55 6.99 1.91 12.86
N THR A 56 7.11 1.78 14.20
CA THR A 56 7.59 0.53 14.81
C THR A 56 6.72 -0.66 14.43
N CYS A 57 5.38 -0.52 14.46
CA CYS A 57 4.48 -1.59 14.07
C CYS A 57 4.55 -1.94 12.59
N CYS A 58 4.62 -0.92 11.72
CA CYS A 58 4.74 -1.09 10.28
C CYS A 58 6.02 -1.85 9.92
N GLN A 59 7.17 -1.46 10.50
CA GLN A 59 8.45 -2.10 10.26
C GLN A 59 8.53 -3.54 10.79
N MET A 60 7.77 -3.87 11.84
CA MET A 60 7.68 -5.23 12.36
C MET A 60 6.86 -6.17 11.46
N CYS A 61 6.06 -5.64 10.52
CA CYS A 61 5.26 -6.43 9.61
C CYS A 61 5.97 -6.65 8.27
N ASN A 62 6.00 -7.91 7.81
CA ASN A 62 6.67 -8.29 6.55
C ASN A 62 6.03 -7.66 5.30
N ASP A 63 4.78 -7.24 5.38
CA ASP A 63 4.01 -6.56 4.34
C ASP A 63 4.00 -5.02 4.53
N GLY A 64 4.55 -4.50 5.64
CA GLY A 64 4.47 -3.07 5.96
C GLY A 64 3.03 -2.54 5.97
N CYS A 65 2.06 -3.39 6.30
CA CYS A 65 0.65 -3.03 6.29
C CYS A 65 0.37 -2.06 7.45
N VAL A 66 -0.26 -0.93 7.11
CA VAL A 66 -0.80 0.04 8.07
C VAL A 66 -2.26 0.27 7.68
N PRO A 67 -3.21 0.13 8.62
CA PRO A 67 -4.61 0.38 8.33
C PRO A 67 -4.80 1.81 7.78
N PRO A 68 -5.60 2.01 6.73
CA PRO A 68 -5.82 3.34 6.18
C PRO A 68 -6.35 4.30 7.26
N GLY A 69 -5.71 5.45 7.38
CA GLY A 69 -6.03 6.44 8.41
C GLY A 69 -7.31 7.23 8.15
N PRO A 70 -7.77 8.04 9.13
CA PRO A 70 -7.56 7.91 10.57
C PRO A 70 -8.61 7.01 11.25
N THR A 71 -9.59 6.51 10.51
CA THR A 71 -10.78 5.83 11.06
C THR A 71 -10.89 4.35 10.71
N ALA A 72 -10.06 3.81 9.80
CA ALA A 72 -10.20 2.40 9.45
C ALA A 72 -9.89 1.48 10.63
N ASN A 73 -10.55 0.33 10.65
CA ASN A 73 -10.30 -0.70 11.64
C ASN A 73 -8.89 -1.30 11.43
N ARG A 74 -8.24 -1.65 12.54
CA ARG A 74 -6.91 -2.26 12.58
C ARG A 74 -6.89 -3.66 11.99
N ASP A 75 -8.01 -4.36 12.07
CA ASP A 75 -8.17 -5.74 11.58
C ASP A 75 -7.94 -5.90 10.08
N VAL A 76 -7.96 -4.79 9.32
CA VAL A 76 -7.55 -4.74 7.91
C VAL A 76 -6.09 -5.18 7.73
N CYS A 77 -5.24 -4.97 8.74
CA CYS A 77 -3.85 -5.42 8.78
C CYS A 77 -3.65 -6.38 9.97
N PRO A 78 -3.78 -7.71 9.78
CA PRO A 78 -3.71 -8.68 10.88
C PRO A 78 -2.43 -8.60 11.71
N CYS A 79 -1.27 -8.43 11.04
CA CYS A 79 0.01 -8.26 11.72
C CYS A 79 0.03 -7.03 12.63
N TYR A 80 -0.49 -5.90 12.14
CA TYR A 80 -0.59 -4.65 12.89
C TYR A 80 -1.58 -4.75 14.06
N ALA A 81 -2.70 -5.46 13.86
CA ALA A 81 -3.76 -5.63 14.86
C ALA A 81 -3.34 -6.52 16.03
N GLN A 82 -2.57 -7.58 15.78
CA GLN A 82 -2.21 -8.57 16.79
C GLN A 82 -1.09 -8.15 17.75
N MET A 83 -0.35 -7.08 17.44
CA MET A 83 0.75 -6.64 18.30
C MET A 83 0.25 -6.10 19.64
N LYS A 84 0.78 -6.66 20.72
CA LYS A 84 0.45 -6.26 22.10
C LYS A 84 1.66 -5.79 22.87
N THR A 85 1.41 -4.97 23.88
CA THR A 85 2.40 -4.62 24.91
C THR A 85 2.50 -5.75 25.93
N HIS A 86 3.51 -5.71 26.82
CA HIS A 86 3.61 -6.65 27.94
C HIS A 86 2.35 -6.69 28.82
N GLY A 87 1.59 -5.60 28.88
CA GLY A 87 0.32 -5.52 29.61
C GLY A 87 -0.91 -6.05 28.85
N ASN A 88 -0.72 -6.84 27.79
CA ASN A 88 -1.79 -7.42 26.96
C ASN A 88 -2.74 -6.38 26.31
N ARG A 89 -2.27 -5.13 26.14
CA ARG A 89 -3.01 -4.07 25.43
C ARG A 89 -2.52 -3.97 23.99
N TYR A 90 -3.40 -3.56 23.07
CA TYR A 90 -3.01 -3.26 21.69
C TYR A 90 -1.87 -2.23 21.65
N LYS A 91 -0.78 -2.58 20.96
CA LYS A 91 0.45 -1.77 20.91
C LYS A 91 0.37 -0.66 19.89
N CYS A 92 -0.04 -1.00 18.66
CA CYS A 92 -0.08 -0.04 17.55
C CYS A 92 -1.23 0.98 17.74
N PRO A 93 -1.32 2.06 16.98
CA PRO A 93 -2.46 2.98 17.00
C PRO A 93 -3.67 2.54 16.15
#